data_AF-A0A8H5M1C6-F1
#
_entry.id   AF-A0A8H5M1C6-F1
#
_cell.length_a   1.000
_cell.length_b   1.000
_cell.length_c   1.000
_cell.angle_alpha   90.00
_cell.angle_beta   90.00
_cell.angle_gamma   90.00
#
_symmetry.space_group_name_H-M   'P 1'
#
loop_
_entity.id
_entity.type
_entity.pdbx_description
1 polymer ?
#
loop_
_entity_poly.entity_id
_entity_poly.type
_entity_poly.pdbx_seq_one_letter_code
_entity_poly.pdbx_strand_id
1 'polypeptide(L)'
;MTSIEMDDLSNRDPTGDVVQAKLDSEAEFDGTISSWTLVTAILLTVFAAILSLFPQFLLFLASTGRPSSTLTSLERFLATHFAIWLFTIAIAMILNIPSSSPLPAKLPHPNHPLLMPFTFACLFSALISYNTRSVGSLTSVHCFITAIVGLYGLYVVLFGSSSRISTKTGADKHTSAFIFGNKSAASKQKKEWSNRQREKRNL
;
A
#
# COMPACT_ATOMS: atom_id res chain seq x y z
N MET A 1 -62.91 -11.84 14.38
CA MET A 1 -62.03 -12.71 15.20
C MET A 1 -60.76 -12.91 14.41
N THR A 2 -59.73 -12.13 14.71
CA THR A 2 -58.41 -12.19 14.09
C THR A 2 -57.60 -13.29 14.77
N SER A 3 -57.38 -14.40 14.08
CA SER A 3 -56.46 -15.45 14.51
C SER A 3 -55.04 -14.90 14.47
N ILE A 4 -54.48 -14.63 15.64
CA ILE A 4 -53.04 -14.41 15.80
C ILE A 4 -52.39 -15.78 15.62
N GLU A 5 -51.82 -15.99 14.45
CA GLU A 5 -50.99 -17.14 14.12
C GLU A 5 -49.71 -17.03 14.95
N MET A 6 -49.57 -17.88 15.97
CA MET A 6 -48.35 -18.00 16.75
C MET A 6 -47.34 -18.78 15.93
N ASP A 7 -46.41 -18.06 15.30
CA ASP A 7 -45.24 -18.67 14.67
C ASP A 7 -44.46 -19.51 15.70
N ASP A 8 -44.30 -20.79 15.38
CA ASP A 8 -43.66 -21.79 16.22
C ASP A 8 -42.15 -21.53 16.31
N LEU A 9 -41.74 -20.86 17.39
CA LEU A 9 -40.35 -20.46 17.67
C LEU A 9 -39.42 -21.65 17.98
N SER A 10 -39.91 -22.90 17.99
CA SER A 10 -39.13 -24.06 18.42
C SER A 10 -38.07 -24.53 17.41
N ASN A 11 -38.04 -23.97 16.20
CA ASN A 11 -37.14 -24.39 15.13
C ASN A 11 -36.05 -23.36 14.77
N ARG A 12 -35.85 -22.34 15.63
CA ARG A 12 -34.72 -21.41 15.51
C ARG A 12 -33.43 -22.13 15.91
N ASP A 13 -32.62 -22.50 14.92
CA ASP A 13 -31.25 -22.94 15.15
C ASP A 13 -30.46 -21.76 15.74
N PRO A 14 -30.11 -21.77 17.04
CA PRO A 14 -29.42 -20.65 17.68
C PRO A 14 -28.05 -20.39 17.04
N THR A 15 -27.51 -21.37 16.31
CA THR A 15 -26.23 -21.27 15.61
C THR A 15 -26.33 -20.40 14.36
N GLY A 16 -27.45 -20.47 13.63
CA GLY A 16 -27.68 -19.68 12.41
C GLY A 16 -27.85 -18.20 12.72
N ASP A 17 -28.60 -17.88 13.77
CA ASP A 17 -28.83 -16.49 14.20
C ASP A 17 -27.55 -15.83 14.75
N VAL A 18 -26.70 -16.59 15.46
CA VAL A 18 -25.42 -16.07 15.98
C VAL A 18 -24.41 -15.86 14.85
N VAL A 19 -24.38 -16.75 13.85
CA VAL A 19 -23.52 -16.58 12.67
C VAL A 19 -24.00 -15.42 11.81
N GLN A 20 -25.31 -15.29 11.60
CA GLN A 20 -25.90 -14.19 10.82
C GLN A 20 -25.68 -12.84 11.52
N ALA A 21 -25.94 -12.73 12.82
CA ALA A 21 -25.68 -11.50 13.58
C ALA A 21 -24.19 -11.13 13.61
N LYS A 22 -23.29 -12.13 13.62
CA LYS A 22 -21.85 -11.89 13.53
C LYS A 22 -21.43 -11.40 12.13
N LEU A 23 -21.97 -11.99 11.07
CA LEU A 23 -21.71 -11.55 9.69
C LEU A 23 -22.25 -10.15 9.43
N ASP A 24 -23.44 -9.84 9.93
CA ASP A 24 -24.05 -8.51 9.80
C ASP A 24 -23.25 -7.46 10.60
N SER A 25 -22.79 -7.80 11.80
CA SER A 25 -21.92 -6.95 12.62
C SER A 25 -20.54 -6.73 11.98
N GLU A 26 -19.93 -7.77 11.39
CA GLU A 26 -18.65 -7.64 10.67
C GLU A 26 -18.80 -6.79 9.40
N ALA A 27 -19.91 -6.95 8.66
CA ALA A 27 -20.20 -6.15 7.46
C ALA A 27 -20.47 -4.67 7.79
N GLU A 28 -21.18 -4.37 8.88
CA GLU A 28 -21.42 -3.00 9.36
C GLU A 28 -20.13 -2.34 9.87
N PHE A 29 -19.30 -3.11 10.58
CA PHE A 29 -17.98 -2.67 11.06
C PHE A 29 -17.03 -2.37 9.90
N ASP A 30 -16.98 -3.23 8.88
CA ASP A 30 -16.20 -3.02 7.66
C ASP A 30 -16.69 -1.80 6.87
N GLY A 31 -18.00 -1.59 6.79
CA GLY A 31 -18.59 -0.39 6.17
C GLY A 31 -18.18 0.90 6.90
N THR A 32 -18.22 0.88 8.23
CA THR A 32 -17.83 2.03 9.06
C THR A 32 -16.33 2.33 8.92
N ILE A 33 -15.47 1.32 8.99
CA ILE A 33 -14.01 1.47 8.80
C ILE A 33 -13.68 1.97 7.40
N SER A 34 -14.30 1.41 6.38
CA SER A 34 -14.13 1.84 4.99
C SER A 34 -14.50 3.31 4.82
N SER A 35 -15.65 3.73 5.36
CA SER A 35 -16.09 5.13 5.29
C SER A 35 -15.13 6.09 6.00
N TRP A 36 -14.68 5.74 7.21
CA TRP A 36 -13.71 6.52 7.97
C TRP A 36 -12.36 6.62 7.25
N THR A 37 -11.89 5.50 6.68
CA THR A 37 -10.64 5.44 5.92
C THR A 37 -10.70 6.32 4.68
N LEU A 38 -11.81 6.29 3.95
CA LEU A 38 -12.04 7.09 2.75
C LEU A 38 -12.11 8.58 3.08
N VAL A 39 -12.87 8.97 4.11
CA VAL A 39 -12.97 10.38 4.54
C VAL A 39 -11.60 10.89 4.99
N THR A 40 -10.87 10.10 5.79
CA THR A 40 -9.54 10.48 6.26
C THR A 40 -8.55 10.60 5.10
N ALA A 41 -8.58 9.68 4.13
CA ALA A 41 -7.73 9.74 2.95
C ALA A 41 -8.02 10.98 2.08
N ILE A 42 -9.30 11.34 1.91
CA ILE A 42 -9.70 12.58 1.20
C ILE A 42 -9.15 13.80 1.94
N LEU A 43 -9.34 13.89 3.26
CA LEU A 43 -8.86 15.01 4.06
C LEU A 43 -7.33 15.16 3.98
N LEU A 44 -6.59 14.06 4.12
CA LEU A 44 -5.13 14.05 3.99
C LEU A 44 -4.69 14.47 2.58
N THR A 45 -5.41 14.05 1.54
CA THR A 45 -5.13 14.44 0.15
C THR A 45 -5.37 15.93 -0.07
N VAL A 46 -6.47 16.48 0.44
CA VAL A 46 -6.76 17.92 0.38
C VAL A 46 -5.66 18.70 1.10
N PHE A 47 -5.24 18.24 2.28
CA PHE A 47 -4.19 18.91 3.04
C PHE A 47 -2.83 18.86 2.32
N ALA A 48 -2.47 17.71 1.74
CA ALA A 48 -1.29 17.57 0.90
C ALA A 48 -1.35 18.49 -0.34
N ALA A 49 -2.51 18.60 -0.99
CA ALA A 49 -2.71 19.47 -2.15
C ALA A 49 -2.54 20.95 -1.79
N ILE A 50 -3.11 21.39 -0.66
CA ILE A 50 -2.94 22.77 -0.16
C ILE A 50 -1.47 23.07 0.10
N LEU A 51 -0.75 22.18 0.79
CA LEU A 51 0.66 22.36 1.11
C LEU A 51 1.57 22.35 -0.13
N SER A 52 1.25 21.53 -1.13
CA SER A 52 2.03 21.43 -2.36
C SER A 52 1.78 22.58 -3.34
N LEU A 53 0.52 23.04 -3.48
CA LEU A 53 0.14 24.10 -4.44
C LEU A 53 0.27 25.49 -3.84
N PHE A 54 -0.11 25.64 -2.57
CA PHE A 54 -0.14 26.91 -1.85
C PHE A 54 0.60 26.81 -0.51
N PRO A 55 1.93 26.54 -0.50
CA PRO A 55 2.69 26.47 0.74
C PRO A 55 2.60 27.79 1.55
N GLN A 56 2.34 28.92 0.87
CA GLN A 56 2.16 30.24 1.49
C GLN A 56 0.90 30.31 2.36
N PHE A 57 -0.07 29.41 2.19
CA PHE A 57 -1.26 29.33 3.04
C PHE A 57 -0.90 29.03 4.51
N LEU A 58 0.24 28.38 4.76
CA LEU A 58 0.77 28.20 6.11
C LEU A 58 1.07 29.53 6.80
N LEU A 59 1.58 30.52 6.07
CA LEU A 59 1.85 31.86 6.63
C LEU A 59 0.55 32.59 6.98
N PHE A 60 -0.49 32.40 6.17
CA PHE A 60 -1.82 32.95 6.47
C PHE A 60 -2.40 32.38 7.76
N LEU A 61 -2.32 31.06 7.97
CA LEU A 61 -2.81 30.40 9.18
C LEU A 61 -1.95 30.70 10.42
N ALA A 62 -0.63 30.83 10.26
CA ALA A 62 0.31 31.01 11.37
C ALA A 62 0.58 32.47 11.75
N SER A 63 0.14 33.43 10.93
CA SER A 63 0.37 34.86 11.14
C SER A 63 -0.31 35.35 12.42
N THR A 64 0.47 35.55 13.48
CA THR A 64 0.01 36.08 14.77
C THR A 64 0.51 37.50 15.07
N GLY A 65 1.16 38.19 14.12
CA GLY A 65 1.48 39.61 14.28
C GLY A 65 2.71 40.16 13.57
N ARG A 66 3.48 39.35 12.82
CA ARG A 66 4.56 39.87 11.95
C ARG A 66 4.27 39.54 10.49
N PRO A 67 4.26 40.53 9.58
CA PRO A 67 4.10 40.28 8.17
C PRO A 67 5.40 39.71 7.60
N SER A 68 5.65 38.42 7.78
CA SER A 68 6.58 37.68 6.92
C SER A 68 5.87 37.45 5.58
N SER A 69 6.07 38.37 4.64
CA SER A 69 5.45 38.33 3.30
C SER A 69 6.02 37.25 2.39
N THR A 70 7.05 36.51 2.83
CA THR A 70 7.74 35.48 2.05
C THR A 70 8.11 34.28 2.91
N LEU A 71 7.81 33.07 2.42
CA LEU A 71 8.29 31.82 3.00
C LEU A 71 9.81 31.74 2.90
N THR A 72 10.45 31.25 3.95
CA THR A 72 11.85 30.86 3.89
C THR A 72 12.02 29.63 2.99
N SER A 73 13.20 29.49 2.38
CA SER A 73 13.55 28.31 1.58
C SER A 73 13.43 27.01 2.36
N LEU A 74 13.69 27.06 3.68
CA LEU A 74 13.57 25.91 4.58
C LEU A 74 12.10 25.51 4.78
N GLU A 75 11.22 26.45 5.09
CA GLU A 75 9.79 26.18 5.28
C GLU A 75 9.16 25.61 4.01
N ARG A 76 9.49 26.16 2.84
CA ARG A 76 9.00 25.65 1.56
C ARG A 76 9.47 24.22 1.30
N PHE A 77 10.73 23.92 1.61
CA PHE A 77 11.29 22.58 1.48
C PHE A 77 10.57 21.58 2.40
N LEU A 78 10.43 21.91 3.68
CA LEU A 78 9.73 21.07 4.65
C LEU A 78 8.26 20.87 4.29
N ALA A 79 7.55 21.92 3.89
CA ALA A 79 6.15 21.85 3.48
C ALA A 79 5.97 20.92 2.26
N THR A 80 6.86 21.00 1.28
CA THR A 80 6.81 20.15 0.07
C THR A 80 7.02 18.68 0.42
N HIS A 81 8.04 18.36 1.20
CA HIS A 81 8.29 16.97 1.61
C HIS A 81 7.19 16.44 2.54
N PHE A 82 6.68 17.26 3.45
CA PHE A 82 5.56 16.89 4.31
C PHE A 82 4.28 16.60 3.50
N ALA A 83 3.99 17.39 2.47
CA ALA A 83 2.89 17.13 1.54
C ALA A 83 3.03 15.77 0.84
N ILE A 84 4.24 15.42 0.37
CA ILE A 84 4.52 14.10 -0.23
C ILE A 84 4.22 12.98 0.76
N TRP A 85 4.64 13.11 2.02
CA TRP A 85 4.37 12.10 3.05
C TRP A 85 2.89 11.95 3.37
N LEU A 86 2.15 13.05 3.51
CA LEU A 86 0.70 13.02 3.73
C LEU A 86 -0.04 12.34 2.57
N PHE A 87 0.34 12.68 1.34
CA PHE A 87 -0.23 12.06 0.14
C PHE A 87 0.07 10.56 0.09
N THR A 88 1.27 10.16 0.51
CA THR A 88 1.66 8.75 0.59
C THR A 88 0.81 7.98 1.58
N ILE A 89 0.55 8.55 2.76
CA ILE A 89 -0.34 7.96 3.76
C ILE A 89 -1.75 7.84 3.21
N ALA A 90 -2.27 8.86 2.52
CA ALA A 90 -3.58 8.82 1.89
C ALA A 90 -3.70 7.69 0.85
N ILE A 91 -2.72 7.55 -0.05
CA ILE A 91 -2.66 6.43 -1.00
C ILE A 91 -2.62 5.10 -0.26
N ALA A 92 -1.77 4.99 0.75
CA ALA A 92 -1.64 3.76 1.51
C ALA A 92 -2.95 3.37 2.21
N MET A 93 -3.69 4.34 2.74
CA MET A 93 -5.02 4.10 3.30
C MET A 93 -5.99 3.58 2.23
N ILE A 94 -6.04 4.21 1.05
CA ILE A 94 -6.92 3.79 -0.05
C ILE A 94 -6.59 2.38 -0.53
N LEU A 95 -5.30 2.05 -0.68
CA LEU A 95 -4.86 0.72 -1.12
C LEU A 95 -5.16 -0.39 -0.11
N ASN A 96 -5.38 -0.05 1.15
CA ASN A 96 -5.61 -0.99 2.24
C ASN A 96 -7.03 -0.91 2.82
N ILE A 97 -7.97 -0.30 2.10
CA ILE A 97 -9.39 -0.32 2.48
C ILE A 97 -9.84 -1.79 2.55
N PRO A 98 -10.37 -2.26 3.71
CA PRO A 98 -11.03 -3.55 3.78
C PRO A 98 -12.28 -3.48 2.89
N SER A 99 -12.23 -4.11 1.72
CA SER A 99 -13.35 -4.06 0.77
C SER A 99 -14.29 -5.24 0.98
N SER A 100 -15.56 -4.94 1.24
CA SER A 100 -16.70 -5.86 1.21
C SER A 100 -17.43 -5.87 -0.15
N SER A 101 -16.80 -5.37 -1.24
CA SER A 101 -17.40 -5.22 -2.58
C SER A 101 -16.51 -5.83 -3.68
N PRO A 102 -17.02 -6.27 -4.85
CA PRO A 102 -16.42 -7.30 -5.72
C PRO A 102 -15.24 -6.82 -6.58
N LEU A 103 -14.61 -5.70 -6.24
CA LEU A 103 -13.33 -5.32 -6.82
C LEU A 103 -12.26 -6.19 -6.15
N PRO A 104 -11.35 -6.83 -6.91
CA PRO A 104 -10.37 -7.76 -6.34
C PRO A 104 -9.27 -6.99 -5.60
N ALA A 105 -9.60 -6.41 -4.45
CA ALA A 105 -8.69 -5.73 -3.55
C ALA A 105 -8.08 -6.73 -2.56
N LYS A 106 -7.44 -7.78 -3.10
CA LYS A 106 -6.47 -8.58 -2.36
C LYS A 106 -5.53 -9.24 -3.37
N LEU A 107 -4.47 -8.53 -3.75
CA LEU A 107 -3.28 -9.21 -4.25
C LEU A 107 -2.86 -10.19 -3.13
N PRO A 108 -2.84 -11.51 -3.38
CA PRO A 108 -2.63 -12.53 -2.36
C PRO A 108 -1.16 -12.63 -1.96
N HIS A 109 -0.56 -11.50 -1.61
CA HIS A 109 0.87 -11.39 -1.32
C HIS A 109 1.03 -10.79 0.08
N PRO A 110 1.79 -11.43 0.97
CA PRO A 110 2.08 -10.93 2.31
C PRO A 110 3.12 -9.80 2.27
N ASN A 111 2.83 -8.75 1.49
CA ASN A 111 3.65 -7.55 1.46
C ASN A 111 3.06 -6.54 2.44
N HIS A 112 3.90 -5.90 3.24
CA HIS A 112 3.47 -4.90 4.19
C HIS A 112 2.67 -3.79 3.48
N PRO A 113 1.50 -3.37 4.00
CA PRO A 113 0.55 -2.48 3.33
C PRO A 113 1.15 -1.14 2.90
N LEU A 114 2.15 -0.65 3.65
CA LEU A 114 2.85 0.60 3.38
C LEU A 114 4.05 0.45 2.44
N LEU A 115 4.51 -0.77 2.15
CA LEU A 115 5.80 -0.98 1.49
C LEU A 115 5.87 -0.30 0.12
N MET A 116 4.88 -0.55 -0.74
CA MET A 116 4.81 0.02 -2.08
C MET A 116 4.68 1.55 -2.08
N PRO A 117 3.66 2.16 -1.43
CA PRO A 117 3.51 3.61 -1.44
C PRO A 117 4.70 4.31 -0.79
N PHE A 118 5.22 3.79 0.32
CA PHE A 118 6.35 4.39 1.03
C PHE A 118 7.66 4.31 0.23
N THR A 119 7.91 3.19 -0.46
CA THR A 119 9.08 3.05 -1.35
C THR A 119 9.05 4.10 -2.46
N PHE A 120 7.90 4.27 -3.12
CA PHE A 120 7.74 5.25 -4.19
C PHE A 120 7.92 6.68 -3.66
N ALA A 121 7.33 6.98 -2.51
CA ALA A 121 7.46 8.28 -1.84
C ALA A 121 8.91 8.62 -1.49
N CYS A 122 9.66 7.66 -0.92
CA CYS A 122 11.08 7.82 -0.59
C CYS A 122 11.90 8.14 -1.84
N LEU A 123 11.72 7.40 -2.94
CA LEU A 123 12.44 7.63 -4.19
C LEU A 123 12.07 8.99 -4.81
N PHE A 124 10.78 9.32 -4.84
CA PHE A 124 10.30 10.60 -5.37
C PHE A 124 10.80 11.79 -4.54
N SER A 125 10.75 11.67 -3.22
CA SER A 125 11.27 12.64 -2.26
C SER A 125 12.79 12.82 -2.42
N ALA A 126 13.55 11.74 -2.61
CA ALA A 126 14.98 11.81 -2.89
C ALA A 126 15.28 12.57 -4.20
N LEU A 127 14.53 12.29 -5.28
CA LEU A 127 14.69 12.98 -6.57
C LEU A 127 14.40 14.48 -6.48
N ILE A 128 13.33 14.86 -5.77
CA ILE A 128 13.00 16.28 -5.55
C ILE A 128 14.09 16.95 -4.70
N SER A 129 14.57 16.29 -3.65
CA SER A 129 15.61 16.82 -2.80
C SER A 129 16.92 17.02 -3.55
N TYR A 130 17.28 16.09 -4.43
CA TYR A 130 18.45 16.19 -5.30
C TYR A 130 18.39 17.40 -6.25
N ASN A 131 17.20 17.72 -6.77
CA ASN A 131 17.01 18.86 -7.65
C ASN A 131 16.98 20.21 -6.89
N THR A 132 16.68 20.18 -5.59
CA THR A 132 16.50 21.39 -4.77
C THR A 132 17.85 21.93 -4.29
N ARG A 133 18.18 23.17 -4.70
CA ARG A 133 19.42 23.87 -4.29
C ARG A 133 19.23 24.94 -3.21
N SER A 134 18.00 25.18 -2.77
CA SER A 134 17.64 26.35 -1.95
C SER A 134 18.02 26.23 -0.47
N VAL A 135 18.39 25.04 0.03
CA VAL A 135 18.53 24.75 1.47
C VAL A 135 19.92 24.22 1.86
N GLY A 136 20.91 24.33 0.98
CA GLY A 136 22.30 23.99 1.28
C GLY A 136 22.52 22.49 1.52
N SER A 137 23.20 22.12 2.61
CA SER A 137 23.55 20.72 2.93
C SER A 137 22.36 19.85 3.37
N LEU A 138 21.26 20.47 3.82
CA LEU A 138 20.08 19.74 4.31
C LEU A 138 19.43 18.90 3.20
N THR A 139 19.37 19.42 1.98
CA THR A 139 18.83 18.69 0.81
C THR A 139 19.66 17.46 0.49
N SER A 140 20.98 17.54 0.62
CA SER A 140 21.88 16.39 0.41
C SER A 140 21.67 15.30 1.46
N VAL A 141 21.56 15.67 2.74
CA VAL A 141 21.31 14.71 3.83
C VAL A 141 19.96 14.03 3.67
N HIS A 142 18.91 14.81 3.42
CA HIS A 142 17.56 14.30 3.19
C HIS A 142 17.50 13.37 1.97
N CYS A 143 18.14 13.77 0.86
CA CYS A 143 18.26 12.95 -0.34
C CYS A 143 18.94 11.62 -0.05
N PHE A 144 20.05 11.62 0.67
CA PHE A 144 20.82 10.40 0.95
C PHE A 144 20.03 9.42 1.82
N ILE A 145 19.40 9.90 2.89
CA ILE A 145 18.58 9.06 3.79
C ILE A 145 17.38 8.49 3.03
N THR A 146 16.63 9.32 2.33
CA THR A 146 15.44 8.88 1.58
C THR A 146 15.80 7.96 0.40
N ALA A 147 16.95 8.17 -0.25
CA ALA A 147 17.43 7.28 -1.30
C ALA A 147 17.81 5.90 -0.74
N ILE A 148 18.51 5.81 0.40
CA ILE A 148 18.85 4.52 1.02
C ILE A 148 17.57 3.74 1.35
N VAL A 149 16.61 4.39 2.01
CA VAL A 149 15.35 3.74 2.40
C VAL A 149 14.54 3.36 1.17
N GLY A 150 14.48 4.22 0.15
CA GLY A 150 13.77 3.95 -1.10
C GLY A 150 14.40 2.82 -1.91
N LEU A 151 15.73 2.75 -2.01
CA LEU A 151 16.45 1.68 -2.70
C LEU A 151 16.32 0.35 -1.95
N TYR A 152 16.38 0.37 -0.62
CA TYR A 152 16.12 -0.81 0.20
C TYR A 152 14.67 -1.29 0.05
N GLY A 153 13.71 -0.38 0.10
CA GLY A 153 12.30 -0.70 -0.17
C GLY A 153 12.09 -1.29 -1.56
N LEU A 154 12.73 -0.72 -2.58
CA LEU A 154 12.68 -1.23 -3.96
C LEU A 154 13.30 -2.63 -4.06
N TYR A 155 14.42 -2.86 -3.37
CA TYR A 155 15.00 -4.20 -3.25
C TYR A 155 14.01 -5.20 -2.62
N VAL A 156 13.34 -4.83 -1.52
CA VAL A 156 12.33 -5.69 -0.88
C VAL A 156 11.11 -5.92 -1.79
N VAL A 157 10.67 -4.91 -2.55
CA VAL A 157 9.57 -5.06 -3.52
C VAL A 157 9.94 -6.03 -4.64
N LEU A 158 11.16 -5.92 -5.19
CA LEU A 158 11.62 -6.75 -6.31
C LEU A 158 11.99 -8.17 -5.87
N PHE A 159 12.70 -8.31 -4.75
CA PHE A 159 13.33 -9.56 -4.33
C PHE A 159 12.74 -10.16 -3.05
N GLY A 160 12.01 -9.38 -2.24
CA GLY A 160 11.43 -9.84 -0.97
C GLY A 160 10.24 -10.79 -1.13
N SER A 161 9.66 -10.93 -2.33
CA SER A 161 8.62 -11.93 -2.60
C SER A 161 9.22 -13.33 -2.74
N SER A 162 9.56 -13.95 -1.60
CA SER A 162 10.16 -15.29 -1.47
C SER A 162 9.15 -16.45 -1.63
N SER A 163 8.07 -16.27 -2.39
CA SER A 163 7.04 -17.33 -2.52
C SER A 163 6.53 -17.50 -3.95
N ARG A 164 7.47 -17.48 -4.90
CA ARG A 164 7.22 -17.93 -6.26
C ARG A 164 8.24 -18.96 -6.75
N ILE A 165 8.89 -19.71 -5.84
CA ILE A 165 9.33 -21.06 -6.21
C ILE A 165 8.05 -21.82 -6.61
N SER A 166 7.97 -22.24 -7.86
CA SER A 166 6.87 -23.09 -8.31
C SER A 166 6.92 -24.41 -7.52
N THR A 167 5.93 -24.67 -6.65
CA THR A 167 5.79 -25.96 -5.94
C THR A 167 5.76 -27.16 -6.90
N LYS A 168 5.38 -26.92 -8.17
CA LYS A 168 5.33 -27.95 -9.21
C LYS A 168 6.68 -28.20 -9.91
N THR A 169 7.60 -27.23 -9.92
CA THR A 169 8.85 -27.32 -10.73
C THR A 169 10.13 -26.83 -10.03
N GLY A 170 10.07 -26.31 -8.80
CA GLY A 170 11.24 -25.79 -8.07
C GLY A 170 11.89 -24.53 -8.66
N ALA A 171 11.34 -24.01 -9.76
CA ALA A 171 11.92 -22.92 -10.51
C ALA A 171 11.70 -21.57 -9.83
N ASP A 172 12.76 -20.79 -9.68
CA ASP A 172 12.71 -19.39 -9.26
C ASP A 172 12.17 -18.51 -10.40
N LYS A 173 10.97 -17.97 -10.20
CA LYS A 173 10.26 -17.19 -11.22
C LYS A 173 10.84 -15.78 -11.42
N HIS A 174 11.66 -15.26 -10.50
CA HIS A 174 12.28 -13.94 -10.64
C HIS A 174 13.25 -13.87 -11.81
N THR A 175 14.00 -14.95 -12.05
CA THR A 175 14.96 -15.05 -13.18
C THR A 175 14.30 -15.20 -14.55
N SER A 176 13.01 -15.52 -14.59
CA SER A 176 12.25 -15.70 -15.84
C SER A 176 11.53 -14.44 -16.33
N ALA A 177 11.33 -13.44 -15.45
CA ALA A 177 10.61 -12.20 -15.75
C ALA A 177 11.54 -10.97 -15.89
N PHE A 178 12.83 -11.10 -15.60
CA PHE A 178 13.80 -10.05 -15.89
C PHE A 178 13.92 -9.86 -17.41
N ILE A 179 14.18 -8.64 -17.89
CA ILE A 179 14.16 -8.21 -19.30
C ILE A 179 14.96 -9.13 -20.26
N PHE A 180 15.89 -9.92 -19.75
CA PHE A 180 16.53 -11.03 -20.46
C PHE A 180 16.14 -12.36 -19.82
N GLY A 181 14.89 -12.78 -20.02
CA GLY A 181 14.37 -14.03 -19.45
C GLY A 181 15.27 -15.20 -19.83
N ASN A 182 15.93 -15.79 -18.83
CA ASN A 182 16.84 -16.91 -19.05
C ASN A 182 16.03 -18.19 -19.32
N LYS A 183 15.48 -18.31 -20.54
CA LYS A 183 14.73 -19.48 -21.04
C LYS A 183 15.52 -20.78 -20.83
N SER A 184 16.85 -20.70 -20.77
CA SER A 184 17.76 -21.81 -20.51
C SER A 184 17.64 -22.37 -19.09
N ALA A 185 17.42 -21.54 -18.06
CA ALA A 185 17.29 -22.00 -16.68
C ALA A 185 15.95 -22.72 -16.44
N ALA A 186 14.86 -22.12 -16.92
CA ALA A 186 13.52 -22.70 -16.81
C ALA A 186 13.34 -23.99 -17.65
N SER A 187 13.98 -24.08 -18.82
CA SER A 187 13.95 -25.29 -19.64
C SER A 187 14.78 -26.44 -19.05
N LYS A 188 15.95 -26.15 -18.45
CA LYS A 188 16.74 -27.15 -17.72
C LYS A 188 15.95 -27.75 -16.56
N GLN A 189 15.31 -26.93 -15.74
CA GLN A 189 14.50 -27.40 -14.61
C GLN A 189 13.24 -28.17 -15.07
N LYS A 190 12.59 -27.76 -16.17
CA LYS A 190 11.48 -28.51 -16.77
C LYS A 190 11.93 -29.88 -17.31
N LYS A 191 13.13 -29.95 -17.91
CA LYS A 191 13.73 -31.19 -18.42
C LYS A 191 14.10 -32.15 -17.29
N GLU A 192 14.70 -31.65 -16.22
CA GLU A 192 15.03 -32.44 -15.03
C GLU A 192 13.77 -32.97 -14.34
N TRP A 193 12.72 -32.16 -14.21
CA TRP A 193 11.43 -32.62 -13.68
C TRP A 193 10.80 -33.73 -14.54
N SER A 194 10.81 -33.57 -15.86
CA SER A 194 10.31 -34.60 -16.78
C SER A 194 11.11 -35.90 -16.71
N ASN A 195 12.42 -35.84 -16.52
CA ASN A 195 13.26 -37.02 -16.37
C ASN A 195 12.96 -37.77 -15.06
N ARG A 196 12.82 -37.06 -13.94
CA ARG A 196 12.44 -37.67 -12.66
C ARG A 196 11.05 -38.32 -12.69
N GLN A 197 10.10 -37.75 -13.45
CA GLN A 197 8.77 -38.35 -13.65
C GLN A 197 8.83 -39.62 -14.50
N ARG A 198 9.69 -39.66 -15.52
CA ARG A 198 9.92 -40.87 -16.32
C ARG A 198 10.57 -41.98 -15.51
N GLU A 199 11.54 -41.64 -14.68
CA GLU A 199 12.22 -42.59 -13.80
C GLU A 199 11.26 -43.23 -12.78
N LYS A 200 10.40 -42.42 -12.15
CA LYS A 200 9.34 -42.92 -11.24
C LYS A 200 8.27 -43.80 -11.90
N ARG A 201 8.08 -43.71 -13.22
CA ARG A 201 7.12 -44.55 -13.96
C ARG A 201 7.69 -45.92 -14.34
N ASN A 202 9.01 -46.04 -14.36
CA ASN A 202 9.73 -47.26 -14.77
C ASN A 202 10.20 -48.11 -13.58
N LEU A 203 9.89 -47.69 -12.35
CA LEU A 203 10.01 -48.43 -11.10
C LEU A 203 8.63 -48.94 -10.70
#